data_AF-A0A946NFS6-F1
#
_entry.id   AF-A0A946NFS6-F1
#
_cell.length_a   1.000
_cell.length_b   1.000
_cell.length_c   1.000
_cell.angle_alpha   90.00
_cell.angle_beta   90.00
_cell.angle_gamma   90.00
#
_symmetry.space_group_name_H-M   'P 1'
#
loop_
_entity.id
_entity.type
_entity.pdbx_description
1 polymer ?
#
loop_
_entity_poly.entity_id
_entity_poly.type
_entity_poly.pdbx_seq_one_letter_code
_entity_poly.pdbx_strand_id
1 'polypeptide(L)' 'MDKLTAVIAQLTSLAMSLIVLGVALGIVFGSGTPFVGGVLDNILGFVNTLGDAGLVGLLVAGYLMASMD' A
#
# COMPACT_ATOMS: atom_id res chain seq x y z
N MET A 1 5.70 -4.56 30.96
CA MET A 1 5.59 -3.79 29.71
C MET A 1 6.23 -4.54 28.55
N ASP A 2 7.43 -5.10 28.71
CA ASP A 2 8.15 -5.82 27.65
C ASP A 2 7.40 -7.01 27.02
N LYS A 3 6.65 -7.78 27.82
CA LYS A 3 5.86 -8.91 27.30
C LYS A 3 4.74 -8.46 26.36
N LEU A 4 4.08 -7.33 26.65
CA LEU A 4 3.00 -6.82 25.81
C LEU A 4 3.56 -6.30 24.49
N THR A 5 4.66 -5.56 24.54
CA THR A 5 5.38 -5.10 23.33
C THR A 5 5.88 -6.30 22.50
N ALA A 6 6.40 -7.34 23.15
CA ALA A 6 6.83 -8.56 22.45
C ALA A 6 5.67 -9.29 21.76
N VAL A 7 4.50 -9.39 22.40
CA VAL A 7 3.29 -9.97 21.80
C VAL A 7 2.83 -9.14 20.61
N ILE A 8 2.79 -7.81 20.74
CA ILE A 8 2.42 -6.92 19.64
C ILE A 8 3.40 -7.08 18.47
N ALA A 9 4.71 -7.12 18.74
CA ALA A 9 5.71 -7.31 17.69
C ALA A 9 5.54 -8.64 16.95
N GLN A 10 5.24 -9.73 17.67
CA GLN A 10 4.99 -11.04 17.05
C GLN A 10 3.71 -11.04 16.21
N LEU A 11 2.63 -10.43 16.71
CA LEU A 11 1.38 -10.30 15.96
C LEU A 11 1.54 -9.42 14.73
N THR A 12 2.29 -8.31 14.81
CA THR A 12 2.61 -7.47 13.65
C THR A 12 3.44 -8.22 12.63
N SER A 13 4.42 -9.01 13.06
CA SER A 13 5.22 -9.86 12.17
C SER A 13 4.35 -10.91 11.44
N LEU A 14 3.43 -11.54 12.17
CA LEU A 14 2.45 -12.47 11.58
C LEU A 14 1.51 -11.76 10.60
N ALA A 15 0.98 -10.58 10.95
CA ALA A 15 0.13 -9.81 10.06
C ALA A 15 0.87 -9.41 8.78
N MET A 16 2.14 -9.00 8.89
CA MET A 16 2.99 -8.68 7.73
C MET A 16 3.19 -9.89 6.81
N SER A 17 3.47 -11.07 7.36
CA SER A 17 3.63 -12.27 6.54
C SER A 17 2.33 -12.67 5.83
N LEU A 18 1.18 -12.49 6.50
CA LEU A 18 -0.14 -12.73 5.92
C LEU A 18 -0.49 -11.71 4.82
N ILE A 19 -0.10 -10.44 4.95
CA ILE A 19 -0.28 -9.43 3.89
C ILE A 19 0.51 -9.83 2.65
N VAL A 20 1.78 -10.19 2.80
CA VAL A 20 2.65 -10.59 1.69
C VAL A 20 2.10 -11.84 0.99
N LEU A 21 1.68 -12.84 1.77
CA LEU A 21 1.04 -14.04 1.23
C LEU A 21 -0.26 -13.69 0.49
N GLY A 22 -1.09 -12.83 1.07
CA GLY A 22 -2.35 -12.43 0.47
C GLY A 22 -2.17 -11.75 -0.88
N VAL A 23 -1.24 -10.79 -0.98
CA VAL A 23 -0.91 -10.14 -2.25
C VAL A 23 -0.42 -11.14 -3.30
N ALA A 24 0.50 -12.05 -2.92
CA ALA A 24 1.01 -13.06 -3.85
C ALA A 24 -0.10 -13.99 -4.35
N LEU A 25 -1.00 -14.44 -3.47
CA LEU A 25 -2.15 -15.25 -3.83
C LEU A 25 -3.14 -14.50 -4.73
N GLY A 26 -3.36 -13.20 -4.48
CA GLY A 26 -4.24 -12.36 -5.30
C GLY A 26 -3.74 -12.17 -6.72
N ILE A 27 -2.43 -12.04 -6.88
CA ILE A 27 -1.79 -11.96 -8.20
C ILE A 27 -1.94 -13.28 -8.96
N VAL A 28 -1.74 -14.42 -8.29
CA VAL A 28 -1.72 -15.74 -8.94
C VAL A 28 -3.12 -16.30 -9.21
N PHE A 29 -4.03 -16.16 -8.24
CA PHE A 29 -5.33 -16.84 -8.24
C PHE A 29 -6.53 -15.89 -8.35
N GLY A 30 -6.32 -14.57 -8.27
CA GLY A 30 -7.36 -13.56 -8.42
C GLY A 30 -8.30 -13.42 -7.20
N SER A 31 -9.47 -12.82 -7.45
CA SER A 31 -10.43 -12.31 -6.44
C SER A 31 -11.16 -13.37 -5.60
N GLY A 32 -10.97 -14.66 -5.89
CA GLY A 32 -11.59 -15.77 -5.16
C GLY A 32 -10.80 -16.25 -3.92
N THR A 33 -9.71 -15.58 -3.55
CA THR A 33 -8.81 -16.04 -2.49
C THR A 33 -9.18 -15.47 -1.11
N PRO A 34 -9.27 -16.31 -0.05
CA PRO A 34 -9.61 -15.85 1.30
C PRO A 34 -8.55 -14.86 1.83
N PHE A 35 -9.00 -13.81 2.53
CA PHE A 35 -8.14 -12.74 3.11
C PHE A 35 -7.48 -11.78 2.11
N VAL A 36 -7.63 -11.98 0.80
CA VAL A 36 -6.83 -11.29 -0.23
C VAL A 36 -7.48 -10.05 -0.82
N GLY A 37 -8.77 -10.13 -1.19
CA GLY A 37 -9.43 -9.08 -1.97
C GLY A 37 -9.29 -7.70 -1.33
N GLY A 38 -9.65 -7.58 -0.05
CA GLY A 38 -9.56 -6.31 0.67
C GLY A 38 -8.14 -5.78 0.85
N VAL A 39 -7.13 -6.63 1.09
CA VAL A 39 -5.75 -6.17 1.32
C VAL A 39 -5.12 -5.67 0.03
N LEU A 40 -5.30 -6.42 -1.06
CA LEU A 40 -4.79 -6.03 -2.37
C LEU A 40 -5.44 -4.73 -2.85
N ASP A 41 -6.77 -4.60 -2.71
CA ASP A 41 -7.50 -3.39 -3.11
C ASP A 41 -7.03 -2.15 -2.32
N ASN A 42 -6.79 -2.28 -1.01
CA ASN A 42 -6.26 -1.20 -0.19
C ASN A 42 -4.84 -0.76 -0.64
N ILE A 43 -3.96 -1.71 -0.97
CA ILE A 43 -2.61 -1.41 -1.45
C ILE A 43 -2.66 -0.74 -2.82
N LEU A 44 -3.47 -1.27 -3.76
CA LEU A 44 -3.63 -0.68 -5.08
C LEU A 44 -4.25 0.72 -5.02
N GLY A 45 -5.24 0.93 -4.15
CA GLY A 45 -5.83 2.24 -3.89
C GLY A 45 -4.80 3.25 -3.34
N PHE A 46 -3.95 2.81 -2.42
CA PHE A 46 -2.87 3.62 -1.89
C PHE A 46 -1.83 3.98 -2.98
N VAL A 47 -1.39 3.00 -3.78
CA VAL A 47 -0.45 3.23 -4.88
C VAL A 47 -1.03 4.20 -5.92
N ASN A 48 -2.31 4.05 -6.28
CA ASN A 48 -2.98 4.99 -7.18
C ASN A 48 -3.01 6.41 -6.59
N THR A 49 -3.32 6.54 -5.30
CA THR A 49 -3.30 7.84 -4.60
C THR A 49 -1.90 8.48 -4.64
N LEU A 50 -0.84 7.68 -4.45
CA LEU A 50 0.54 8.16 -4.57
C LEU A 50 0.88 8.58 -6.01
N GLY A 51 0.44 7.80 -7.00
CA GLY A 51 0.63 8.10 -8.41
C GLY A 51 -0.04 9.41 -8.84
N ASP A 52 -1.31 9.59 -8.45
CA ASP A 52 -2.08 10.80 -8.74
C ASP A 52 -1.46 12.02 -8.08
N ALA A 53 -1.11 11.93 -6.80
CA ALA A 53 -0.45 13.02 -6.07
C ALA A 53 0.92 13.38 -6.67
N GLY A 54 1.70 12.38 -7.11
CA GLY A 54 2.98 12.57 -7.78
C GLY A 54 2.83 13.28 -9.12
N LEU A 55 1.87 12.85 -9.95
CA LEU A 55 1.56 13.48 -11.23
C LEU A 55 1.12 14.94 -11.05
N VAL A 56 0.24 15.20 -10.08
CA VAL A 56 -0.21 16.57 -9.73
C VAL A 56 0.98 17.42 -9.30
N GLY A 57 1.90 16.89 -8.49
CA GLY A 57 3.12 17.60 -8.09
C GLY A 57 4.01 17.98 -9.29
N LEU A 58 4.13 17.08 -10.27
CA LEU A 58 4.91 17.31 -11.48
C LEU A 58 4.27 18.36 -12.40
N LEU A 59 2.93 18.34 -12.52
CA LEU A 59 2.17 19.38 -13.23
C LEU A 59 2.33 20.75 -12.57
N VAL A 60 2.26 20.82 -11.24
CA VAL A 60 2.47 22.06 -10.49
C VAL A 60 3.88 22.59 -10.71
N ALA A 61 4.91 21.74 -10.66
CA ALA A 61 6.28 22.15 -10.93
C ALA A 61 6.45 22.73 -12.34
N GLY A 62 5.86 22.08 -13.35
CA GLY A 62 5.85 22.57 -14.73
C GLY A 62 5.11 23.90 -14.89
N TYR A 63 3.94 24.05 -14.25
CA TYR A 63 3.19 25.30 -14.23
C TYR A 63 4.01 26.44 -13.61
N LEU A 64 4.63 26.20 -12.45
CA LEU A 64 5.48 27.19 -11.80
C LEU A 64 6.61 27.64 -12.73
N MET A 65 7.30 26.69 -13.37
CA MET A 65 8.38 27.00 -14.32
C MET A 65 7.90 27.82 -15.53
N ALA A 66 6.71 27.55 -16.06
CA ALA A 66 6.12 28.31 -17.15
C ALA A 66 5.60 29.69 -16.72
N SER A 67 5.21 29.84 -15.45
CA SER A 67 4.74 31.11 -14.87
C SER A 67 5.86 32.07 -14.44
N MET A 68 7.13 31.66 -14.62
CA MET A 68 8.32 32.45 -14.28
C MET A 68 8.79 33.40 -15.40
N ASP A 69 8.12 33.41 -16.56
CA ASP A 69 8.30 34.41 -17.63
C ASP A 69 7.57 35.75 -17.32
#